data_AF-I4I1Z5-F1
#
_entry.id   AF-I4I1Z5-F1
#
_cell.length_a   1.000
_cell.length_b   1.000
_cell.length_c   1.000
_cell.angle_alpha   90.00
_cell.angle_beta   90.00
_cell.angle_gamma   90.00
#
_symmetry.space_group_name_H-M   'P 1'
#
loop_
_entity.id
_entity.type
_entity.pdbx_description
1 polymer ?
#
loop_
_entity_poly.entity_id
_entity_poly.type
_entity_poly.pdbx_seq_one_letter_code
_entity_poly.pdbx_strand_id
1 'polypeptide(L)' 'MKPCYCINPDCSQPGHPSNNNSNTRYCQSCGSQLLLNGKYRVSQLLSDTTGFGVVYEAFEGFTAKILKVLQ' A
#
# COMPACT_ATOMS: atom_id res chain seq x y z
N MET A 1 12.41 7.53 5.88
CA MET A 1 11.68 6.26 5.70
C MET A 1 10.51 6.51 4.78
N LYS A 2 10.24 5.63 3.80
CA LYS A 2 9.11 5.82 2.89
C LYS A 2 7.79 5.49 3.61
N PRO A 3 6.71 6.26 3.39
CA PRO A 3 5.41 5.92 3.92
C PRO A 3 4.95 4.55 3.41
N CYS A 4 4.18 3.82 4.20
CA CYS A 4 3.56 2.56 3.78
C CYS A 4 2.05 2.63 3.96
N TYR A 5 1.34 2.38 2.87
CA TYR A 5 -0.10 2.47 2.74
C TYR A 5 -0.70 1.07 2.67
N CYS A 6 -1.76 0.83 3.45
CA CYS A 6 -2.50 -0.42 3.41
C CYS A 6 -3.52 -0.41 2.27
N ILE A 7 -3.52 -1.43 1.41
CA ILE A 7 -4.48 -1.53 0.30
C ILE A 7 -5.79 -2.23 0.65
N ASN A 8 -5.94 -2.71 1.90
CA ASN A 8 -7.19 -3.33 2.30
C ASN A 8 -8.30 -2.26 2.26
N PRO A 9 -9.36 -2.43 1.44
CA PRO A 9 -10.43 -1.45 1.33
C PRO A 9 -11.18 -1.23 2.65
N ASP A 10 -11.17 -2.22 3.56
CA ASP A 10 -11.85 -2.14 4.86
C ASP A 10 -10.97 -1.51 5.96
N CYS A 11 -9.78 -1.01 5.60
CA CYS A 11 -8.86 -0.39 6.56
C CYS A 11 -9.35 1.02 6.96
N SER A 12 -9.63 1.23 8.25
CA SER A 12 -10.06 2.53 8.78
C SER A 12 -8.95 3.59 8.75
N GLN A 13 -7.67 3.17 8.78
CA GLN A 13 -6.53 4.08 8.70
C GLN A 13 -5.40 3.52 7.79
N PRO A 14 -5.57 3.62 6.46
CA PRO A 14 -4.61 3.05 5.49
C PRO A 14 -3.18 3.60 5.62
N GLY A 15 -3.05 4.88 5.96
CA GLY A 15 -1.77 5.57 6.17
C GLY A 15 -1.30 5.59 7.63
N HIS A 16 -1.65 4.58 8.44
CA HIS A 16 -1.28 4.54 9.86
C HIS A 16 0.24 4.75 10.06
N PRO A 17 0.71 5.71 10.89
CA PRO A 17 2.13 6.07 11.00
C PRO A 17 3.07 4.90 11.30
N SER A 18 2.63 3.95 12.13
CA SER A 18 3.39 2.73 12.48
C SER A 18 3.63 1.76 11.32
N ASN A 19 2.99 1.97 10.17
CA ASN A 19 3.24 1.20 8.95
C ASN A 19 4.55 1.63 8.25
N ASN A 20 5.06 2.83 8.53
CA ASN A 20 6.22 3.42 7.83
C ASN A 20 7.57 2.74 8.14
N ASN A 21 7.57 1.73 9.01
CA ASN A 21 8.73 0.91 9.32
C ASN A 21 8.85 -0.26 8.33
N SER A 22 10.03 -0.41 7.72
CA SER A 22 10.33 -1.47 6.75
C SER A 22 10.28 -2.89 7.33
N ASN A 23 10.28 -3.04 8.66
CA ASN A 23 10.10 -4.33 9.32
C ASN A 23 8.63 -4.66 9.60
N THR A 24 7.72 -3.67 9.53
CA THR A 24 6.28 -3.89 9.75
C THR A 24 5.71 -4.73 8.60
N ARG A 25 5.27 -5.95 8.92
CA ARG A 25 4.69 -6.90 7.95
C ARG A 25 3.17 -6.76 7.82
N TYR A 26 2.50 -6.32 8.88
CA TYR A 26 1.05 -6.22 8.98
C TYR A 26 0.64 -4.79 9.32
N CYS A 27 -0.45 -4.33 8.71
CA CYS A 27 -1.04 -3.02 8.97
C CYS A 27 -1.42 -2.93 10.45
N GLN A 28 -1.00 -1.85 11.10
CA GLN A 28 -1.29 -1.65 12.52
C GLN A 28 -2.73 -1.22 12.80
N SER A 29 -3.48 -0.85 11.76
CA SER A 29 -4.90 -0.48 11.86
C SER A 29 -5.85 -1.67 11.64
N CYS A 30 -5.53 -2.60 10.73
CA CYS A 30 -6.47 -3.66 10.33
C CYS A 30 -5.86 -5.08 10.25
N GLY A 31 -4.55 -5.25 10.48
CA GLY A 31 -3.89 -6.54 10.46
C GLY A 31 -3.57 -7.11 9.07
N SER A 32 -3.98 -6.47 7.97
CA SER A 32 -3.68 -6.94 6.62
C SER A 32 -2.19 -6.89 6.29
N GLN A 33 -1.71 -7.81 5.43
CA GLN A 33 -0.32 -7.81 4.98
C GLN A 33 0.01 -6.53 4.18
N LEU A 34 1.13 -5.90 4.53
CA LEU A 34 1.65 -4.70 3.83
C LEU A 34 2.59 -5.05 2.67
N LEU A 35 3.08 -6.28 2.63
CA LEU A 35 4.00 -6.76 1.60
C LEU A 35 3.25 -7.69 0.63
N LEU A 36 2.90 -7.14 -0.53
CA LEU A 36 2.11 -7.82 -1.55
C LEU A 36 3.00 -8.80 -2.32
N ASN A 37 2.52 -10.04 -2.44
CA ASN A 37 3.22 -11.16 -3.07
C ASN A 37 4.67 -11.31 -2.57
N GLY A 38 4.94 -10.96 -1.31
CA GLY A 38 6.27 -11.02 -0.71
C GLY A 38 7.28 -10.02 -1.29
N LYS A 39 6.83 -9.02 -2.08
CA LYS A 39 7.73 -8.24 -2.94
C LYS A 39 7.45 -6.74 -2.99
N TYR A 40 6.17 -6.34 -3.05
CA TYR A 40 5.80 -4.95 -3.28
C TYR A 40 5.22 -4.30 -2.04
N ARG A 41 5.64 -3.07 -1.73
CA ARG A 41 5.02 -2.24 -0.69
C ARG A 41 4.41 -1.00 -1.28
N VAL A 42 3.15 -0.74 -0.95
CA VAL A 42 2.44 0.45 -1.41
C VAL A 42 2.82 1.65 -0.54
N SER A 43 3.08 2.79 -1.16
CA SER A 43 3.43 4.04 -0.47
C SER A 43 2.26 5.01 -0.36
N GLN A 44 1.45 5.12 -1.42
CA GLN A 44 0.34 6.07 -1.49
C GLN A 44 -0.63 5.73 -2.62
N LEU A 45 -1.87 6.20 -2.46
CA LEU A 45 -2.88 6.26 -3.52
C LEU A 45 -2.51 7.37 -4.51
N LEU A 46 -2.59 7.07 -5.81
CA LEU A 46 -2.38 8.05 -6.89
C LEU A 46 -3.69 8.45 -7.55
N SER A 47 -4.60 7.51 -7.75
CA SER A 47 -5.92 7.78 -8.32
C SER A 47 -6.90 6.65 -8.02
N ASP A 48 -8.13 6.99 -7.68
CA ASP A 48 -9.25 6.08 -7.43
C ASP A 48 -10.46 6.37 -8.33
N THR A 49 -10.36 7.39 -9.20
CA THR A 49 -11.48 7.88 -10.03
C THR A 49 -11.42 7.46 -11.49
N THR A 50 -10.41 6.71 -11.92
CA THR A 50 -10.16 6.44 -13.35
C THR A 50 -11.14 5.48 -14.05
N GLY A 51 -12.25 5.09 -13.40
CA GLY A 51 -13.30 4.23 -13.98
C GLY A 51 -12.90 2.77 -14.24
N PHE A 52 -11.60 2.46 -14.28
CA PHE A 52 -11.07 1.13 -14.56
C PHE A 52 -10.21 0.58 -13.41
N GLY A 53 -10.32 1.17 -12.21
CA GLY A 53 -9.63 0.69 -11.02
C GLY A 53 -8.87 1.77 -10.24
N VAL A 54 -8.26 1.30 -9.15
CA VAL A 54 -7.50 2.12 -8.20
C VAL A 54 -6.01 1.96 -8.46
N VAL A 55 -5.30 3.09 -8.55
CA VAL A 55 -3.90 3.19 -8.93
C VAL A 55 -3.09 3.69 -7.74
N TYR A 56 -2.02 2.98 -7.42
CA TYR A 56 -1.12 3.28 -6.32
C TYR A 56 0.33 3.36 -6.78
N GLU A 57 1.14 4.12 -6.05
CA GLU A 57 2.59 3.99 -6.10
C GLU A 57 3.01 2.83 -5.19
N ALA A 58 3.90 1.97 -5.69
CA ALA A 58 4.48 0.88 -4.94
C ALA A 58 6.00 0.79 -5.15
N PHE A 59 6.68 0.14 -4.21
CA PHE A 59 8.13 -0.07 -4.24
C PHE A 59 8.47 -1.57 -4.25
N GLU A 60 9.37 -1.94 -5.16
CA GLU A 60 10.18 -3.15 -5.11
C GLU A 60 11.59 -2.73 -4.69
N GLY A 61 11.94 -2.90 -3.41
CA GLY A 61 13.18 -2.34 -2.87
C GLY A 61 13.21 -0.82 -3.00
N PHE A 62 14.09 -0.29 -3.85
CA PHE A 62 14.22 1.15 -4.14
C PHE A 62 13.55 1.59 -5.44
N THR A 63 13.02 0.65 -6.22
CA THR A 63 12.42 0.94 -7.53
C THR A 63 10.94 1.26 -7.37
N ALA A 64 10.53 2.47 -7.76
CA ALA A 64 9.12 2.86 -7.84
C ALA A 64 8.41 2.14 -8.99
N LYS A 65 7.15 1.77 -8.76
CA LYS A 65 6.26 1.10 -9.71
C LYS A 65 4.84 1.60 -9.52
N ILE A 66 4.01 1.31 -10.52
CA ILE A 66 2.56 1.47 -10.44
C ILE A 66 1.92 0.13 -10.12
N LEU A 67 1.02 0.13 -9.14
CA LEU A 67 0.13 -0.98 -8.85
C LEU A 67 -1.30 -0.54 -9.18
N LYS A 68 -1.98 -1.29 -10.06
CA LYS A 68 -3.37 -1.06 -10.41
C LYS A 68 -4.23 -2.23 -9.93
N VAL A 69 -5.24 -1.93 -9.11
CA VAL A 69 -6.26 -2.89 -8.67
C VAL A 69 -7.46 -2.73 -9.60
N LEU A 70 -7.84 -3.81 -10.30
CA LEU A 70 -9.02 -3.84 -11.17
C LEU A 70 -10.28 -4.13 -10.33
N GLN A 71 -11.41 -3.55 -10.71
CA GLN A 71 -12.73 -3.82 -10.14
C GLN A 71 -13.47 -4.88 -10.95
#